data_AF-A0A955QIT8-F1
#
_entry.id   AF-A0A955QIT8-F1
#
_cell.length_a   1.000
_cell.length_b   1.000
_cell.length_c   1.000
_cell.angle_alpha   90.00
_cell.angle_beta   90.00
_cell.angle_gamma   90.00
#
_symmetry.space_group_name_H-M   'P 1'
#
loop_
_entity.id
_entity.type
_entity.pdbx_description
1 polymer ?
#
loop_
_entity_poly.entity_id
_entity_poly.type
_entity_poly.pdbx_seq_one_letter_code
_entity_poly.pdbx_strand_id
1 'polypeptide(L)' 'MAKGKDQAGEKGGSWVFRDIPRPIMQRMKIAAAIEGKSLKQLLLDLSEAHLKELEKKGMITKGK' A
#
# COMPACT_ATOMS: atom_id res chain seq x y z
N MET A 1 0.73 -9.53 38.84
CA MET A 1 0.71 -10.43 37.67
C MET A 1 0.98 -9.59 36.44
N ALA A 2 2.10 -9.83 35.77
CA ALA A 2 2.54 -9.12 34.57
C ALA A 2 2.20 -9.93 33.31
N LYS A 3 1.54 -9.31 32.33
CA LYS A 3 1.50 -9.70 30.90
C LYS A 3 0.65 -8.66 30.14
N GLY A 4 1.07 -8.00 29.07
CA GLY A 4 2.26 -8.17 28.24
C GLY A 4 2.78 -6.83 27.70
N LYS A 5 4.11 -6.73 27.70
CA LYS A 5 4.86 -6.08 26.62
C LYS A 5 4.60 -6.86 25.32
N ASP A 6 4.85 -6.19 24.20
CA ASP A 6 4.92 -6.64 22.79
C ASP A 6 3.80 -6.00 21.95
N GLN A 7 4.01 -5.09 21.00
CA GLN A 7 5.19 -4.57 20.32
C GLN A 7 4.90 -3.10 19.96
N ALA A 8 5.88 -2.23 20.13
CA ALA A 8 5.92 -0.96 19.42
C ALA A 8 6.22 -1.25 17.94
N GLY A 9 5.24 -1.78 17.21
CA GLY A 9 5.28 -1.76 15.75
C GLY A 9 5.30 -0.31 15.31
N GLU A 10 6.22 0.07 14.42
CA GLU A 10 6.27 1.38 13.80
C GLU A 10 4.84 1.86 13.52
N LYS A 11 4.47 3.00 14.11
CA LYS A 11 3.12 3.55 13.96
C LYS A 11 2.89 3.81 12.48
N GLY A 12 2.16 2.91 11.82
CA GLY A 12 1.86 3.03 10.40
C GLY A 12 1.19 4.38 10.12
N GLY A 13 1.68 5.08 9.10
CA GLY A 13 1.11 6.34 8.64
C GLY A 13 -0.28 6.14 8.01
N SER A 14 -1.08 7.20 7.95
CA SER A 14 -2.36 7.21 7.24
C SER A 14 -2.24 7.99 5.93
N TRP A 15 -2.65 7.38 4.82
CA TRP A 15 -2.78 8.07 3.54
C TRP A 15 -4.22 8.52 3.34
N VAL A 16 -4.40 9.82 3.10
CA VAL A 16 -5.71 10.41 2.82
C VAL A 16 -5.71 10.91 1.38
N PHE A 17 -6.41 10.19 0.52
CA PHE A 17 -6.63 10.58 -0.87
C PHE A 17 -7.91 11.42 -0.97
N ARG A 18 -7.82 12.62 -1.55
CA ARG A 18 -8.95 13.52 -1.80
C ARG A 18 -9.14 13.72 -3.30
N ASP A 19 -10.36 14.07 -3.69
CA ASP A 19 -10.72 14.45 -5.06
C ASP A 19 -10.43 13.39 -6.14
N ILE A 20 -10.42 12.12 -5.76
CA ILE A 20 -10.23 11.01 -6.70
C ILE A 20 -11.46 10.91 -7.61
N PRO A 21 -11.28 10.91 -8.94
CA PRO A 21 -12.39 10.72 -9.87
C PRO A 21 -13.15 9.42 -9.61
N ARG A 22 -14.49 9.52 -9.49
CA ARG A 22 -15.37 8.36 -9.26
C ARG A 22 -15.13 7.18 -10.23
N PRO A 23 -14.93 7.42 -11.54
CA PRO A 23 -14.68 6.33 -12.48
C PRO A 23 -13.41 5.53 -12.15
N ILE A 24 -12.37 6.19 -11.67
CA ILE A 24 -11.11 5.53 -11.27
C ILE A 24 -11.35 4.67 -10.02
N MET A 25 -12.04 5.22 -9.02
CA MET A 25 -12.36 4.46 -7.80
C MET A 25 -13.14 3.18 -8.10
N GLN A 26 -14.12 3.24 -9.01
CA GLN A 26 -14.92 2.07 -9.39
C GLN A 26 -14.07 1.02 -10.10
N ARG A 27 -13.28 1.42 -11.10
CA ARG A 27 -12.42 0.50 -11.86
C ARG A 27 -11.39 -0.18 -10.97
N MET A 28 -10.77 0.56 -10.05
CA MET A 28 -9.80 0.00 -9.11
C MET A 28 -10.43 -1.00 -8.13
N LYS A 29 -11.66 -0.75 -7.66
CA LYS A 29 -12.40 -1.72 -6.83
C LYS A 29 -12.72 -3.00 -7.60
N ILE A 30 -13.12 -2.88 -8.87
CA ILE A 30 -13.37 -4.04 -9.73
C ILE A 30 -12.08 -4.83 -9.94
N ALA A 31 -10.97 -4.15 -10.25
CA ALA A 31 -9.66 -4.80 -10.39
C ALA A 31 -9.27 -5.57 -9.12
N ALA A 32 -9.43 -4.94 -7.94
CA ALA A 32 -9.17 -5.60 -6.66
C ALA A 32 -10.05 -6.84 -6.45
N ALA A 33 -11.34 -6.77 -6.82
CA ALA A 33 -12.25 -7.89 -6.71
C ALA A 33 -11.89 -9.06 -7.66
N ILE A 34 -11.47 -8.75 -8.89
CA ILE A 34 -10.99 -9.77 -9.86
C ILE A 34 -9.78 -10.52 -9.30
N GLU A 35 -8.86 -9.81 -8.62
CA GLU A 35 -7.69 -10.41 -7.97
C GLU A 35 -7.99 -11.07 -6.61
N GLY A 36 -9.24 -11.03 -6.14
CA GLY A 36 -9.61 -11.56 -4.81
C GLY A 36 -8.98 -10.79 -3.65
N LYS A 37 -8.62 -9.52 -3.85
CA LYS A 37 -7.92 -8.66 -2.90
C LYS A 37 -8.79 -7.50 -2.41
N SER A 38 -8.43 -6.93 -1.25
CA SER A 38 -8.96 -5.63 -0.86
C SER A 38 -8.32 -4.52 -1.71
N LEU A 39 -9.03 -3.41 -1.92
CA LEU A 39 -8.47 -2.24 -2.62
C LEU A 39 -7.20 -1.73 -1.93
N LYS A 40 -7.15 -1.78 -0.60
CA LYS A 40 -5.94 -1.41 0.17
C LYS A 40 -4.77 -2.30 -0.22
N GLN A 41 -4.96 -3.62 -0.23
CA GLN A 41 -3.90 -4.57 -0.57
C GLN A 41 -3.42 -4.36 -2.00
N LEU A 42 -4.34 -4.20 -2.95
CA LEU A 42 -4.00 -3.92 -4.35
C LEU A 42 -3.12 -2.67 -4.48
N LEU A 43 -3.48 -1.59 -3.78
CA LEU A 43 -2.69 -0.34 -3.83
C LEU A 43 -1.30 -0.51 -3.20
N LEU A 44 -1.18 -1.29 -2.13
CA LEU A 44 0.12 -1.60 -1.52
C LEU A 44 0.99 -2.42 -2.47
N ASP A 45 0.45 -3.50 -3.05
CA ASP A 45 1.15 -4.35 -4.01
C ASP A 45 1.67 -3.53 -5.20
N LEU A 46 0.83 -2.64 -5.75
CA LEU A 46 1.21 -1.75 -6.86
C LEU A 46 2.30 -0.76 -6.46
N SER A 47 2.23 -0.23 -5.23
CA SER A 47 3.23 0.71 -4.70
C SER A 47 4.57 0.01 -4.54
N GLU A 48 4.60 -1.18 -3.93
CA GLU A 48 5.81 -1.98 -3.76
C GLU A 48 6.43 -2.40 -5.10
N ALA A 49 5.60 -2.85 -6.04
CA ALA A 49 6.05 -3.20 -7.38
C ALA A 49 6.70 -2.00 -8.09
N HIS A 50 6.05 -0.82 -8.02
CA HIS A 50 6.57 0.40 -8.63
C HIS A 50 7.89 0.84 -7.98
N LEU A 51 7.99 0.80 -6.65
CA LEU A 51 9.23 1.14 -5.95
C LEU A 51 10.36 0.20 -6.34
N LYS A 52 10.11 -1.11 -6.41
CA LYS A 52 11.10 -2.10 -6.85
C LYS A 52 11.59 -1.85 -8.27
N GLU A 53 10.73 -1.37 -9.17
CA GLU A 53 11.15 -0.96 -10.51
C GLU A 53 12.02 0.29 -10.50
N LEU A 54 11.68 1.29 -9.70
CA LEU A 54 12.47 2.51 -9.55
C LEU A 54 13.85 2.22 -8.93
N GLU A 55 13.93 1.30 -7.96
CA GLU A 55 15.20 0.81 -7.40
C GLU A 55 16.07 0.15 -8.47
N LYS A 56 15.48 -0.72 -9.31
CA LYS A 56 16.20 -1.35 -10.43
C LYS A 56 16.73 -0.34 -11.44
N LYS A 57 16.00 0.75 -11.66
CA LYS A 57 16.41 1.86 -12.53
C LYS A 57 17.43 2.80 -11.88
N GLY A 58 17.75 2.61 -10.60
CA GLY A 58 18.65 3.48 -9.84
C GLY A 58 18.05 4.86 -9.53
N MET A 59 16.73 5.03 -9.67
CA MET A 59 16.06 6.31 -9.45
C MET A 59 15.80 6.60 -7.97
N ILE A 60 15.67 5.55 -7.15
CA ILE A 60 15.52 5.65 -5.70
C ILE A 60 16.49 4.70 -5.02
N THR A 61 17.00 5.11 -3.85
CA THR A 61 17.83 4.24 -3.00
C THR A 61 16.97 3.13 -2.41
N LYS A 62 17.52 1.90 -2.31
CA LYS A 62 16.85 0.82 -1.60
C LYS A 62 16.46 1.27 -0.19
N GLY A 63 15.19 1.10 0.17
CA GLY A 63 14.71 1.35 1.52
C GLY A 63 15.54 0.58 2.54
N LYS A 64 15.77 1.18 3.72
CA LYS A 64 16.41 0.50 4.86
C LYS A 64 15.54 -0.63 5.38
#